data_AF-A0A429BJS1-F1
#
_entry.id   AF-A0A429BJS1-F1
#
_cell.length_a   1.000
_cell.length_b   1.000
_cell.length_c   1.000
_cell.angle_alpha   90.00
_cell.angle_beta   90.00
_cell.angle_gamma   90.00
#
_symmetry.space_group_name_H-M   'P 1'
#
loop_
_entity.id
_entity.type
_entity.pdbx_description
1 polymer ?
#
loop_
_entity_poly.entity_id
_entity_poly.type
_entity_poly.pdbx_seq_one_letter_code
_entity_poly.pdbx_strand_id
1 'polypeptide(L)' 'MATKAAYYGTKPALAAASKGAAVPNVATANADATYGQPEADLINELKTQVNALLASLRAAGLLSP' A
#
# COMPACT_ATOMS: atom_id res chain seq x y z
N MET A 1 -20.55 -4.20 -48.46
CA MET A 1 -20.40 -3.12 -47.46
C MET A 1 -20.29 -3.77 -46.09
N ALA A 2 -19.13 -3.70 -45.43
CA ALA A 2 -18.97 -4.10 -44.04
C ALA A 2 -18.45 -2.88 -43.27
N THR A 3 -19.21 -2.46 -42.26
CA THR A 3 -19.07 -1.18 -41.58
C THR A 3 -17.95 -1.18 -40.54
N LYS A 4 -17.21 -0.08 -40.59
CA LYS A 4 -16.17 0.40 -39.68
C LYS A 4 -16.72 0.59 -38.26
N ALA A 5 -16.77 -0.45 -37.44
CA ALA A 5 -17.19 -0.33 -36.03
C ALA A 5 -16.61 -1.44 -35.14
N ALA A 6 -15.28 -1.58 -35.07
CA ALA A 6 -14.67 -2.49 -34.07
C ALA A 6 -13.31 -2.02 -33.52
N TYR A 7 -12.89 -0.77 -33.78
CA TYR A 7 -11.63 -0.21 -33.22
C TYR A 7 -11.81 0.52 -31.88
N TYR A 8 -12.85 0.18 -31.12
CA TYR A 8 -12.90 0.49 -29.69
C TYR A 8 -13.09 -0.82 -28.95
N GLY A 9 -12.06 -1.66 -29.02
CA GLY A 9 -11.85 -2.69 -28.01
C GLY A 9 -11.89 -1.99 -26.66
N THR A 10 -12.95 -2.29 -25.91
CA THR A 10 -13.16 -1.83 -24.54
C THR A 10 -11.85 -2.01 -23.79
N LYS A 11 -11.16 -0.91 -23.48
CA LYS A 11 -10.08 -0.93 -22.49
C LYS A 11 -10.70 -1.60 -21.27
N PRO A 12 -10.17 -2.76 -20.80
CA PRO A 12 -10.69 -3.37 -19.60
C PRO A 12 -10.64 -2.29 -18.52
N ALA A 13 -11.79 -2.10 -17.89
CA ALA A 13 -12.07 -1.00 -17.01
C ALA A 13 -10.96 -0.83 -15.96
N LEU A 14 -10.07 0.13 -16.19
CA LEU A 14 -9.31 0.80 -15.14
C LEU A 14 -10.23 1.75 -14.34
N ALA A 15 -11.53 1.44 -14.28
CA ALA A 15 -12.56 2.21 -13.59
C ALA A 15 -13.11 1.45 -12.37
N ALA A 16 -12.59 0.24 -12.10
CA ALA A 16 -12.90 -0.54 -10.93
C ALA A 16 -11.62 -1.15 -10.34
N ALA A 17 -10.52 -0.37 -10.28
CA ALA A 17 -9.53 -0.58 -9.23
C ALA A 17 -10.29 -0.38 -7.92
N SER A 18 -10.82 -1.49 -7.42
CA SER A 18 -11.47 -1.65 -6.13
C SER A 18 -10.66 -0.81 -5.15
N LYS A 19 -11.30 -0.05 -4.26
CA LYS A 19 -10.64 0.50 -3.07
C LYS A 19 -9.62 -0.55 -2.62
N GLY A 20 -8.32 -0.25 -2.75
CA GLY A 20 -7.26 -1.26 -2.62
C GLY A 20 -7.47 -2.07 -1.34
N ALA A 21 -7.04 -3.34 -1.31
CA ALA A 21 -7.19 -4.15 -0.10
C ALA A 21 -6.65 -3.39 1.14
N ALA A 22 -7.32 -3.54 2.29
CA ALA A 22 -6.90 -2.90 3.53
C ALA A 22 -5.43 -3.26 3.81
N VAL A 23 -4.56 -2.26 3.81
CA VAL A 23 -3.15 -2.44 4.14
C VAL A 23 -3.00 -2.12 5.62
N PRO A 24 -2.74 -3.10 6.50
CA PRO A 24 -2.63 -2.85 7.93
C PRO A 24 -1.31 -2.16 8.29
N ASN A 25 -1.26 -1.56 9.47
CA ASN A 25 0.00 -1.09 10.06
C ASN A 25 0.90 -2.27 10.45
N VAL A 26 2.20 -2.02 10.51
CA VAL A 26 3.18 -2.96 11.07
C VAL A 26 3.05 -2.95 12.59
N ALA A 27 2.38 -3.96 13.16
CA ALA A 27 2.13 -4.05 14.60
C ALA A 27 3.25 -4.77 15.38
N THR A 28 3.81 -5.85 14.82
CA THR A 28 4.60 -6.84 15.57
C THR A 28 6.11 -6.63 15.56
N ALA A 29 6.63 -5.57 14.95
CA ALA A 29 8.08 -5.33 14.89
C ALA A 29 8.64 -4.61 16.15
N ASN A 30 8.22 -4.98 17.37
CA ASN A 30 9.01 -4.60 18.55
C ASN A 30 10.19 -5.59 18.62
N ALA A 31 11.39 -5.07 18.44
CA ALA A 31 12.63 -5.84 18.33
C ALA A 31 13.37 -6.04 19.66
N ASP A 32 12.91 -5.41 20.74
CA ASP A 32 13.61 -5.32 22.04
C ASP A 32 13.85 -6.69 22.68
N ALA A 33 12.98 -7.66 22.39
CA ALA A 33 13.07 -9.03 22.91
C ALA A 33 13.94 -9.96 22.05
N THR A 34 14.39 -9.52 20.86
CA THR A 34 15.07 -10.36 19.86
C THR A 34 16.49 -9.89 19.54
N TYR A 35 16.76 -8.58 19.60
CA TYR A 35 18.03 -8.00 19.16
C TYR A 35 18.72 -7.19 20.28
N GLY A 36 19.99 -6.87 20.09
CA GLY A 36 20.70 -5.92 20.95
C GLY A 36 20.13 -4.51 20.82
N GLN A 37 20.35 -3.67 21.83
CA GLN A 37 19.73 -2.34 21.92
C GLN A 37 19.88 -1.49 20.64
N PRO A 38 21.08 -1.37 20.03
CA PRO A 38 21.22 -0.54 18.82
C PRO A 38 20.42 -1.06 17.62
N GLU A 39 20.31 -2.38 17.47
CA GLU A 39 19.56 -3.00 16.39
C GLU A 39 18.05 -2.92 16.64
N ALA A 40 17.62 -3.09 17.89
CA ALA A 40 16.24 -2.93 18.29
C ALA A 40 15.74 -1.50 18.04
N ASP A 41 16.54 -0.50 18.41
CA ASP A 41 16.24 0.92 18.18
C ASP A 41 16.07 1.21 16.68
N LEU A 42 16.98 0.72 15.83
CA LEU A 42 16.89 0.87 14.37
C LEU A 42 15.61 0.24 13.80
N ILE A 43 15.28 -0.99 14.22
CA ILE A 43 14.09 -1.69 13.72
C ILE A 43 12.80 -0.97 14.16
N ASN A 44 12.76 -0.50 15.40
CA ASN A 44 11.63 0.27 15.93
C ASN A 44 11.47 1.62 15.21
N GLU A 45 12.58 2.28 14.86
CA GLU A 45 12.56 3.51 14.07
C GLU A 45 12.04 3.26 12.65
N LEU A 46 12.56 2.24 11.96
CA LEU A 46 12.10 1.86 10.61
C LEU A 46 10.61 1.51 10.60
N LYS A 47 10.12 0.78 11.61
CA LYS A 47 8.69 0.49 11.79
C LYS A 47 7.88 1.78 11.88
N THR A 48 8.35 2.76 12.65
CA THR A 48 7.69 4.06 12.82
C THR A 48 7.61 4.81 11.49
N GLN A 49 8.72 4.86 10.74
CA GLN A 49 8.78 5.50 9.42
C GLN A 49 7.86 4.83 8.40
N VAL A 50 7.81 3.49 8.36
CA VAL A 50 6.91 2.73 7.47
C VAL A 50 5.45 3.04 7.80
N ASN A 51 5.07 3.03 9.08
CA ASN A 51 3.70 3.34 9.47
C ASN A 51 3.31 4.79 9.14
N ALA A 52 4.24 5.75 9.23
CA ALA A 52 4.03 7.13 8.81
C ALA A 52 3.83 7.26 7.29
N LEU A 53 4.59 6.50 6.49
CA LEU A 53 4.39 6.42 5.04
C LEU A 53 3.03 5.83 4.70
N LEU A 54 2.63 4.71 5.33
CA LEU A 54 1.32 4.11 5.12
C LEU A 54 0.18 5.08 5.46
N ALA A 55 0.32 5.85 6.54
CA ALA A 55 -0.65 6.90 6.88
C ALA A 55 -0.74 7.98 5.80
N SER A 56 0.40 8.41 5.25
CA SER A 56 0.45 9.41 4.17
C SER A 56 -0.21 8.90 2.88
N LEU A 57 -0.01 7.63 2.54
CA LEU A 57 -0.63 7.00 1.38
C LEU A 57 -2.15 6.81 1.53
N ARG A 58 -2.63 6.52 2.74
CA ARG A 58 -4.07 6.51 3.05
C ARG A 58 -4.66 7.92 2.96
N ALA A 59 -3.96 8.93 3.49
CA ALA A 59 -4.39 10.32 3.39
C ALA A 59 -4.45 10.81 1.93
N ALA A 60 -3.56 10.32 1.08
CA ALA A 60 -3.58 10.56 -0.37
C ALA A 60 -4.66 9.76 -1.12
N GLY A 61 -5.40 8.87 -0.45
CA GLY A 61 -6.43 8.01 -1.05
C GLY A 61 -5.88 6.89 -1.93
N LEU A 62 -4.57 6.64 -1.90
CA LEU A 62 -3.90 5.57 -2.66
C LEU A 62 -4.09 4.20 -2.00
N LEU A 63 -4.21 4.18 -0.68
CA LEU A 63 -4.51 2.98 0.11
C LEU A 63 -5.86 3.13 0.79
N SER A 64 -6.54 2.00 1.00
CA SER A 64 -7.72 2.00 1.86
C SER A 64 -7.34 2.07 3.34
N PRO A 65 -8.26 2.57 4.19
CA PRO A 65 -8.08 2.59 5.64
C PRO A 65 -7.78 1.22 6.24
#